data_AF-M5BL26-F1
#
_entry.id   AF-M5BL26-F1
#
_cell.length_a   1.000
_cell.length_b   1.000
_cell.length_c   1.000
_cell.angle_alpha   90.00
_cell.angle_beta   90.00
_cell.angle_gamma   90.00
#
_symmetry.space_group_name_H-M   'P 1'
#
loop_
_entity.id
_entity.type
_entity.pdbx_description
1 polymer ?
#
loop_
_entity_poly.entity_id
_entity_poly.type
_entity_poly.pdbx_seq_one_letter_code
_entity_poly.pdbx_strand_id
1 'polypeptide(L)'
;MYNFLPIAEPSLRISSQTRIVTIVLFYAAALSFYAVYIQSIGSGIDNFSGLLEPTLCVGLSSLPLIKPEKSYDDAYALKLLILKENKNKSGIYRFINKLNYNFNVGSSKNLSNRFTQYFNLSYISTVKNDLTISRALIKYGYSNFIIEILEYCDVPVLLEREQHYFDLLKPSYNIAF
;
A
#
# COMPACT_ATOMS: atom_id res chain seq x y z
N MET A 1 -29.35 -3.35 54.13
CA MET A 1 -28.96 -4.22 53.00
C MET A 1 -29.98 -4.04 51.90
N TYR A 2 -29.69 -3.22 50.88
CA TYR A 2 -30.55 -3.09 49.69
C TYR A 2 -29.92 -3.90 48.56
N ASN A 3 -30.66 -4.92 48.09
CA ASN A 3 -30.24 -5.78 46.99
C ASN A 3 -30.47 -5.05 45.65
N PHE A 4 -29.40 -4.86 44.87
CA PHE A 4 -29.49 -4.45 43.47
C PHE A 4 -29.91 -5.65 42.62
N LEU A 5 -31.06 -5.55 41.94
CA LEU A 5 -31.44 -6.48 40.87
C LEU A 5 -30.81 -6.00 39.55
N PRO A 6 -30.32 -6.91 38.69
CA PRO A 6 -29.68 -6.53 37.43
C PRO A 6 -30.74 -6.08 36.42
N ILE A 7 -30.54 -4.90 35.85
CA ILE A 7 -31.36 -4.38 34.75
C ILE A 7 -30.85 -5.06 33.47
N ALA A 8 -31.71 -5.81 32.79
CA ALA A 8 -31.39 -6.44 31.51
C ALA A 8 -31.31 -5.37 30.39
N GLU A 9 -30.22 -5.36 29.62
CA GLU A 9 -30.14 -4.53 28.42
C GLU A 9 -31.06 -5.08 27.31
N PRO A 10 -31.85 -4.24 26.64
CA PRO A 10 -32.70 -4.68 25.54
C PRO A 10 -31.84 -4.98 24.30
N SER A 11 -31.82 -6.25 23.89
CA SER A 11 -31.21 -6.64 22.61
C SER A 11 -32.07 -6.16 21.43
N LEU A 12 -31.55 -5.19 20.68
CA LEU A 12 -32.20 -4.60 19.51
C LEU A 12 -32.20 -5.61 18.34
N ARG A 13 -33.26 -6.42 18.25
CA ARG A 13 -33.47 -7.38 17.17
C ARG A 13 -34.07 -6.66 15.95
N ILE A 14 -33.20 -6.22 15.04
CA ILE A 14 -33.62 -5.56 13.79
C ILE A 14 -34.32 -6.57 12.88
N SER A 15 -35.59 -6.32 12.53
CA SER A 15 -36.39 -7.23 11.71
C SER A 15 -35.84 -7.36 10.29
N SER A 16 -36.08 -8.50 9.63
CA SER A 16 -35.65 -8.73 8.24
C SER A 16 -36.22 -7.68 7.27
N GLN A 17 -37.44 -7.21 7.53
CA GLN A 17 -38.09 -6.13 6.79
C GLN A 17 -37.27 -4.83 6.88
N THR A 18 -36.81 -4.48 8.09
CA THR A 18 -35.99 -3.27 8.29
C THR A 18 -34.66 -3.35 7.54
N ARG A 19 -34.02 -4.53 7.48
CA ARG A 19 -32.77 -4.72 6.72
C ARG A 19 -32.96 -4.56 5.21
N ILE A 20 -34.05 -5.11 4.66
CA ILE A 20 -34.36 -5.00 3.23
C ILE A 20 -34.67 -3.54 2.87
N VAL A 21 -35.47 -2.86 3.70
CA VAL A 21 -35.78 -1.43 3.51
C VAL A 21 -34.51 -0.60 3.51
N THR A 22 -33.60 -0.83 4.45
CA THR A 22 -32.32 -0.12 4.51
C THR A 22 -31.46 -0.35 3.25
N ILE A 23 -31.36 -1.59 2.76
CA ILE A 23 -30.60 -1.91 1.53
C ILE A 23 -31.21 -1.21 0.31
N VAL A 24 -32.54 -1.22 0.19
CA VAL A 24 -33.26 -0.56 -0.91
C VAL A 24 -33.03 0.95 -0.87
N LEU A 25 -33.05 1.56 0.31
CA LEU A 25 -32.78 2.99 0.49
C LEU A 25 -31.33 3.35 0.09
N PHE A 26 -30.34 2.54 0.47
CA PHE A 26 -28.95 2.74 0.04
C PHE A 26 -28.78 2.62 -1.48
N TYR A 27 -29.43 1.63 -2.11
CA TYR A 27 -29.39 1.49 -3.57
C TYR A 27 -30.07 2.64 -4.29
N ALA A 28 -31.22 3.10 -3.79
CA ALA A 28 -31.92 4.25 -4.36
C ALA A 28 -31.08 5.54 -4.26
N ALA A 29 -30.38 5.74 -3.14
CA ALA A 29 -29.48 6.87 -2.95
C ALA A 29 -28.24 6.80 -3.85
N ALA A 30 -27.66 5.61 -4.05
CA ALA A 30 -26.52 5.43 -4.95
C ALA A 30 -26.92 5.69 -6.42
N LEU A 31 -28.10 5.22 -6.82
CA LEU A 31 -28.61 5.42 -8.18
C LEU A 31 -28.92 6.91 -8.45
N SER A 32 -29.49 7.63 -7.48
CA SER A 32 -29.76 9.06 -7.63
C SER A 32 -28.47 9.88 -7.72
N PHE A 33 -27.44 9.53 -6.93
CA PHE A 33 -26.12 10.16 -7.01
C PHE A 33 -25.47 9.94 -8.39
N TYR A 34 -25.54 8.72 -8.91
CA TYR A 34 -25.01 8.40 -10.24
C TYR A 34 -25.77 9.13 -11.36
N ALA A 35 -27.09 9.26 -11.26
CA ALA A 35 -27.90 10.00 -12.23
C ALA A 35 -27.53 11.50 -12.27
N VAL A 36 -27.33 12.12 -11.11
CA VAL A 36 -26.90 13.53 -11.00
C VAL A 36 -25.49 13.71 -11.58
N TYR A 37 -24.57 12.77 -11.33
CA TYR A 37 -23.22 12.79 -11.88
C TYR A 37 -23.21 12.77 -13.43
N ILE A 38 -24.00 11.87 -14.04
CA ILE A 38 -24.08 11.79 -15.51
C ILE A 38 -24.70 13.07 -16.12
N GLN A 39 -25.68 13.67 -15.44
CA GLN A 39 -26.26 14.96 -15.86
C GLN A 39 -25.26 16.13 -15.72
N SER A 40 -24.35 16.08 -14.74
CA SER A 40 -23.28 17.07 -14.58
C SER A 40 -22.24 17.00 -15.71
N ILE A 41 -21.92 15.81 -16.23
CA ILE A 41 -20.95 15.67 -17.33
C ILE A 41 -21.53 16.20 -18.65
N GLY A 42 -22.82 16.00 -18.90
CA GLY A 42 -23.47 16.43 -20.15
C GLY A 42 -23.80 17.92 -20.25
N SER A 43 -23.79 18.65 -19.14
CA SER A 43 -24.20 20.06 -19.10
C SER A 43 -23.03 21.06 -19.22
N GLY A 44 -21.77 20.60 -19.20
CA GLY A 44 -20.60 21.48 -19.33
C GLY A 44 -20.47 22.53 -18.22
N ILE A 45 -21.15 22.31 -17.09
CA ILE A 45 -21.12 23.17 -15.91
C ILE A 45 -20.46 22.38 -14.79
N ASP A 46 -19.25 22.79 -14.41
CA ASP A 46 -18.37 22.15 -13.42
C ASP A 46 -18.83 22.35 -11.96
N ASN A 47 -20.14 22.36 -11.70
CA ASN A 47 -20.72 22.66 -10.38
C ASN A 47 -20.54 21.56 -9.32
N PHE A 48 -20.00 20.40 -9.70
CA PHE A 48 -19.70 19.30 -8.77
C PHE A 48 -18.20 19.13 -8.45
N SER A 49 -17.34 19.98 -9.01
CA SER A 49 -15.90 20.02 -8.66
C SER A 49 -15.64 20.27 -7.17
N GLY A 50 -16.59 20.88 -6.44
CA GLY A 50 -16.49 21.15 -5.00
C GLY A 50 -17.23 20.17 -4.06
N LEU A 51 -17.94 19.16 -4.58
CA LEU A 51 -18.65 18.15 -3.77
C LEU A 51 -18.03 16.75 -3.86
N LEU A 52 -17.02 16.61 -4.74
CA LEU A 52 -16.06 15.50 -4.78
C LEU A 52 -14.72 15.94 -4.19
N GLU A 53 -14.76 16.68 -3.07
CA GLU A 53 -13.73 16.49 -2.05
C GLU A 53 -14.19 15.29 -1.23
N PRO A 54 -13.82 14.03 -1.59
CA PRO A 54 -13.83 13.01 -0.56
C PRO A 54 -12.91 13.54 0.53
N THR A 55 -13.38 13.47 1.76
CA THR A 55 -12.65 13.66 3.01
C THR A 55 -11.43 12.73 3.18
N LEU A 56 -10.82 12.30 2.07
CA LEU A 56 -9.59 11.53 1.92
C LEU A 56 -8.43 12.38 1.37
N CYS A 57 -8.67 13.55 0.77
CA CYS A 57 -7.65 14.32 0.05
C CYS A 57 -6.88 15.35 0.89
N VAL A 58 -7.29 15.65 2.13
CA VAL A 58 -6.58 16.59 3.01
C VAL A 58 -5.34 15.96 3.69
N GLY A 59 -5.03 14.69 3.41
CA GLY A 59 -3.87 13.97 3.98
C GLY A 59 -2.67 13.74 3.04
N LEU A 60 -2.77 14.08 1.75
CA LEU A 60 -1.73 13.73 0.76
C LEU A 60 -0.89 14.93 0.29
N SER A 61 -1.27 16.15 0.65
CA SER A 61 -0.53 17.38 0.29
C SER A 61 0.65 17.70 1.22
N SER A 62 0.87 16.90 2.26
CA SER A 62 2.03 17.01 3.16
C SER A 62 2.86 15.74 3.26
N LEU A 63 2.62 14.73 2.40
CA LEU A 63 3.57 13.62 2.32
C LEU A 63 4.84 14.13 1.64
N PRO A 64 6.02 13.84 2.20
CA PRO A 64 7.28 14.22 1.57
C PRO A 64 7.29 13.60 0.17
N LEU A 65 7.40 14.45 -0.86
CA LEU A 65 7.55 14.01 -2.23
C LEU A 65 8.92 13.34 -2.34
N ILE A 66 8.96 12.03 -2.11
CA ILE A 66 10.18 11.25 -2.28
C ILE A 66 10.37 11.00 -3.76
N LYS A 67 11.38 11.66 -4.33
CA LYS A 67 11.86 11.39 -5.68
C LYS A 67 12.89 10.25 -5.60
N PRO A 68 12.59 9.05 -6.11
CA PRO A 68 13.56 7.97 -6.13
C PRO A 68 14.70 8.30 -7.10
N GLU A 69 15.91 7.84 -6.78
CA GLU A 69 17.08 7.93 -7.64
C GLU A 69 16.93 7.04 -8.90
N LYS A 70 16.26 5.89 -8.73
CA LYS A 70 15.89 4.97 -9.82
C LYS A 70 14.53 4.35 -9.56
N SER A 71 13.75 4.16 -10.62
CA SER A 71 12.51 3.37 -10.61
C SER A 71 12.53 2.34 -11.73
N TYR A 72 12.03 1.14 -11.42
CA TYR A 72 11.87 0.02 -12.34
C TYR A 72 10.43 -0.50 -12.24
N ASP A 73 9.60 -0.19 -13.24
CA ASP A 73 8.14 -0.39 -13.14
C ASP A 73 7.68 -1.86 -13.25
N ASP A 74 8.57 -2.75 -13.68
CA ASP A 74 8.34 -4.19 -13.77
C ASP A 74 9.59 -4.97 -13.33
N ALA A 75 9.53 -5.54 -12.12
CA ALA A 75 10.65 -6.29 -11.54
C ALA A 75 10.97 -7.59 -12.30
N TYR A 76 10.01 -8.16 -13.05
CA TYR A 76 10.24 -9.36 -13.85
C TYR A 76 10.96 -9.01 -15.16
N ALA A 77 10.37 -8.13 -15.96
CA ALA A 77 10.88 -7.75 -17.28
C ALA A 77 12.25 -7.05 -17.19
N LEU A 78 12.44 -6.22 -16.17
CA LEU A 78 13.67 -5.44 -15.99
C LEU A 78 14.72 -6.12 -15.12
N LYS A 79 14.52 -7.39 -14.71
CA LYS A 79 15.43 -8.12 -13.82
C LYS A 79 16.91 -7.96 -14.18
N LEU A 80 17.29 -8.19 -15.44
CA LEU A 80 18.69 -8.11 -15.88
C LEU A 80 19.25 -6.70 -15.78
N LEU A 81 18.44 -5.69 -16.11
CA LEU A 81 18.82 -4.28 -16.01
C LEU A 81 19.01 -3.88 -14.54
N ILE A 82 18.08 -4.27 -13.67
CA ILE A 82 18.12 -4.00 -12.22
C ILE A 82 19.41 -4.55 -11.62
N LEU A 83 19.78 -5.80 -11.94
CA LEU A 83 21.02 -6.40 -11.44
C LEU A 83 22.27 -5.69 -11.99
N LYS A 84 22.27 -5.35 -13.29
CA LYS A 84 23.40 -4.69 -13.95
C LYS A 84 23.65 -3.29 -13.37
N GLU A 85 22.61 -2.47 -13.25
CA GLU A 85 22.74 -1.07 -12.81
C GLU A 85 23.06 -0.92 -11.32
N ASN A 86 22.71 -1.92 -10.51
CA ASN A 86 22.89 -1.90 -9.06
C ASN A 86 24.05 -2.79 -8.58
N LYS A 87 24.92 -3.23 -9.50
CA LYS A 87 26.12 -4.01 -9.19
C LYS A 87 27.09 -3.17 -8.37
N ASN A 88 27.52 -3.71 -7.22
CA ASN A 88 28.47 -3.08 -6.29
C ASN A 88 28.02 -1.72 -5.72
N LYS A 89 26.71 -1.43 -5.75
CA LYS A 89 26.13 -0.23 -5.13
C LYS A 89 25.46 -0.60 -3.82
N SER A 90 25.71 0.18 -2.78
CA SER A 90 24.95 0.17 -1.53
C SER A 90 23.86 1.23 -1.56
N GLY A 91 22.78 1.01 -0.82
CA GLY A 91 21.70 1.98 -0.74
C GLY A 91 20.42 1.46 -0.12
N ILE A 92 19.40 2.32 -0.13
CA ILE A 92 18.05 2.09 0.35
C ILE A 92 17.12 1.88 -0.83
N TYR A 93 16.27 0.86 -0.76
CA TYR A 93 15.30 0.51 -1.79
C TYR A 93 13.93 0.24 -1.21
N ARG A 94 12.93 0.19 -2.08
CA ARG A 94 11.60 -0.35 -1.78
C ARG A 94 11.06 -1.20 -2.92
N PHE A 95 10.29 -2.23 -2.57
CA PHE A 95 9.41 -2.92 -3.53
C PHE A 95 7.98 -2.44 -3.30
N ILE A 96 7.31 -1.97 -4.33
CA ILE A 96 5.92 -1.51 -4.28
C ILE A 96 5.05 -2.48 -5.07
N ASN A 97 4.01 -3.00 -4.44
CA ASN A 97 3.03 -3.84 -5.10
C ASN A 97 2.02 -2.96 -5.86
N LYS A 98 1.94 -3.11 -7.18
CA LYS A 98 1.05 -2.33 -8.05
C LYS A 98 -0.44 -2.59 -7.80
N LEU A 99 -0.79 -3.72 -7.20
CA LEU A 99 -2.19 -4.13 -7.02
C LEU A 99 -2.83 -3.54 -5.76
N ASN A 100 -2.05 -3.33 -4.70
CA ASN A 100 -2.56 -2.86 -3.41
C ASN A 100 -1.75 -1.71 -2.81
N TYR A 101 -0.71 -1.24 -3.51
CA TYR A 101 0.19 -0.16 -3.11
C TYR A 101 0.95 -0.38 -1.81
N ASN A 102 0.91 -1.59 -1.25
CA ASN A 102 1.73 -1.97 -0.13
C ASN A 102 3.19 -2.11 -0.55
N PHE A 103 4.10 -1.74 0.35
CA PHE A 103 5.53 -1.75 0.07
C PHE A 103 6.38 -2.13 1.28
N ASN A 104 7.61 -2.52 1.01
CA ASN A 104 8.66 -2.69 2.01
C ASN A 104 9.75 -1.65 1.80
N VAL A 105 10.46 -1.25 2.86
CA VAL A 105 11.74 -0.53 2.75
C VAL A 105 12.85 -1.48 3.19
N GLY A 106 14.03 -1.37 2.60
CA GLY A 106 15.21 -2.08 3.11
C GLY A 106 16.51 -1.50 2.60
N SER A 107 17.62 -1.88 3.23
CA SER A 107 18.96 -1.55 2.79
C SER A 107 19.76 -2.76 2.32
N SER A 108 20.85 -2.50 1.59
CA SER A 108 21.90 -3.48 1.32
C SER A 108 23.26 -2.83 1.11
N LYS A 109 24.32 -3.53 1.53
CA LYS A 109 25.71 -3.21 1.16
C LYS A 109 25.99 -3.48 -0.32
N ASN A 110 25.22 -4.37 -0.94
CA ASN A 110 25.25 -4.63 -2.38
C ASN A 110 23.83 -4.93 -2.86
N LEU A 111 23.23 -3.96 -3.53
CA LEU A 111 21.86 -4.00 -4.01
C LEU A 111 21.65 -5.13 -5.04
N SER A 112 22.57 -5.31 -5.99
CA SER A 112 22.50 -6.42 -6.96
C SER A 112 22.47 -7.79 -6.27
N ASN A 113 23.28 -8.02 -5.23
CA ASN A 113 23.26 -9.28 -4.49
C ASN A 113 21.92 -9.49 -3.77
N ARG A 114 21.38 -8.43 -3.14
CA ARG A 114 20.07 -8.49 -2.48
C ARG A 114 18.94 -8.77 -3.47
N PHE A 115 18.93 -8.11 -4.62
CA PHE A 115 17.91 -8.35 -5.65
C PHE A 115 18.05 -9.74 -6.26
N THR A 116 19.27 -10.25 -6.43
CA THR A 116 19.51 -11.64 -6.88
C THR A 116 18.86 -12.64 -5.92
N GLN A 117 18.95 -12.41 -4.62
CA GLN A 117 18.28 -13.23 -3.60
C GLN A 117 16.76 -13.15 -3.73
N TYR A 118 16.19 -11.95 -3.88
CA TYR A 118 14.73 -11.80 -4.06
C TYR A 118 14.22 -12.44 -5.35
N PHE A 119 15.00 -12.40 -6.44
CA PHE A 119 14.64 -13.05 -7.71
C PHE A 119 14.93 -14.55 -7.76
N ASN A 120 15.47 -15.13 -6.68
CA ASN A 120 15.66 -16.56 -6.55
C ASN A 120 14.45 -17.15 -5.81
N LEU A 121 13.53 -17.73 -6.57
CA LEU A 121 12.29 -18.30 -6.04
C LEU A 121 12.55 -19.33 -4.94
N SER A 122 13.53 -20.22 -5.12
CA SER A 122 13.89 -21.24 -4.12
C SER A 122 14.37 -20.58 -2.83
N TYR A 123 15.18 -19.52 -2.93
CA TYR A 123 15.68 -18.80 -1.76
C TYR A 123 14.54 -18.12 -0.99
N ILE A 124 13.64 -17.40 -1.66
CA ILE A 124 12.55 -16.68 -0.98
C ILE A 124 11.42 -17.59 -0.49
N SER A 125 11.25 -18.78 -1.09
CA SER A 125 10.23 -19.75 -0.67
C SER A 125 10.69 -20.66 0.46
N THR A 126 12.00 -20.80 0.67
CA THR A 126 12.57 -21.70 1.70
C THR A 126 13.36 -20.98 2.78
N VAL A 127 14.33 -20.14 2.40
CA VAL A 127 15.28 -19.51 3.33
C VAL A 127 14.72 -18.21 3.92
N LYS A 128 13.98 -17.45 3.12
CA LYS A 128 13.43 -16.14 3.50
C LYS A 128 11.91 -16.07 3.39
N ASN A 129 11.23 -17.17 3.68
CA ASN A 129 9.77 -17.27 3.61
C ASN A 129 9.04 -16.55 4.76
N ASP A 130 9.76 -16.23 5.83
CA ASP A 130 9.32 -15.43 6.97
C ASP A 130 9.10 -13.97 6.59
N LEU A 131 9.89 -13.43 5.65
CA LEU A 131 9.76 -12.05 5.19
C LEU A 131 8.42 -11.83 4.47
N THR A 132 7.67 -10.81 4.89
CA THR A 132 6.39 -10.42 4.26
C THR A 132 6.57 -10.10 2.78
N ILE A 133 7.66 -9.42 2.40
CA ILE A 133 7.96 -9.13 0.99
C ILE A 133 8.19 -10.40 0.18
N SER A 134 8.86 -11.43 0.72
CA SER A 134 9.04 -12.71 0.03
C SER A 134 7.70 -13.37 -0.26
N ARG A 135 6.82 -13.44 0.75
CA ARG A 135 5.46 -13.97 0.60
C ARG A 135 4.65 -13.16 -0.42
N ALA A 136 4.80 -11.84 -0.42
CA ALA A 136 4.11 -10.96 -1.36
C ALA A 136 4.61 -11.16 -2.81
N LEU A 137 5.92 -11.27 -3.03
CA LEU A 137 6.53 -11.54 -4.34
C LEU A 137 6.04 -12.88 -4.91
N ILE A 138 5.96 -13.92 -4.07
CA ILE A 138 5.44 -15.24 -4.48
C ILE A 138 3.94 -15.15 -4.80
N LYS A 139 3.16 -14.49 -3.95
CA LYS A 139 1.70 -14.43 -4.06
C LYS A 139 1.23 -13.61 -5.28
N TYR A 140 1.83 -12.45 -5.51
CA TYR A 140 1.37 -11.51 -6.53
C TYR A 140 2.20 -11.54 -7.81
N GLY A 141 3.35 -12.22 -7.81
CA GLY A 141 4.24 -12.32 -8.97
C GLY A 141 5.07 -11.05 -9.20
N TYR A 142 6.30 -11.22 -9.67
CA TYR A 142 7.29 -10.15 -9.82
C TYR A 142 6.86 -9.02 -10.77
N SER A 143 6.10 -9.32 -11.82
CA SER A 143 5.63 -8.31 -12.78
C SER A 143 4.67 -7.30 -12.15
N ASN A 144 4.08 -7.63 -10.99
CA ASN A 144 3.23 -6.72 -10.23
C ASN A 144 3.99 -5.86 -9.22
N PHE A 145 5.33 -5.85 -9.27
CA PHE A 145 6.15 -5.03 -8.39
C PHE A 145 6.97 -3.99 -9.15
N ILE A 146 6.99 -2.78 -8.58
CA ILE A 146 7.95 -1.72 -8.90
C ILE A 146 9.10 -1.85 -7.91
N ILE A 147 10.34 -1.74 -8.39
CA ILE A 147 11.52 -1.57 -7.53
C ILE A 147 11.99 -0.14 -7.65
N GLU A 148 12.12 0.54 -6.53
CA GLU A 148 12.72 1.87 -6.49
C GLU A 148 13.98 1.87 -5.62
N ILE A 149 14.99 2.58 -6.09
CA ILE A 149 16.14 2.97 -5.27
C ILE A 149 15.83 4.35 -4.72
N LEU A 150 15.63 4.44 -3.41
CA LEU A 150 15.35 5.70 -2.74
C LEU A 150 16.62 6.54 -2.64
N GLU A 151 17.74 5.90 -2.35
CA GLU A 151 19.02 6.57 -2.15
C GLU A 151 20.19 5.59 -2.31
N TYR A 152 21.25 5.99 -3.01
CA TYR A 152 22.55 5.33 -2.90
C TYR A 152 23.34 6.00 -1.77
N CYS A 153 23.86 5.20 -0.85
CA CYS A 153 24.60 5.72 0.31
C CYS A 153 25.67 4.73 0.76
N ASP A 154 26.65 5.21 1.52
CA ASP A 154 27.75 4.39 2.00
C ASP A 154 27.31 3.36 3.04
N VAL A 155 28.03 2.25 3.09
CA VAL A 155 27.75 1.14 4.01
C VAL A 155 27.59 1.55 5.49
N PRO A 156 28.41 2.47 6.05
CA PRO A 156 28.30 2.84 7.46
C PRO A 156 26.99 3.53 7.82
N VAL A 157 26.33 4.21 6.87
CA VAL A 157 25.10 4.97 7.12
C VAL A 157 23.82 4.20 6.77
N LEU A 158 23.93 2.99 6.21
CA LEU A 158 22.77 2.23 5.74
C LEU A 158 21.68 2.03 6.81
N LEU A 159 22.07 1.74 8.05
CA LEU A 159 21.12 1.50 9.13
C LEU A 159 20.35 2.78 9.49
N GLU A 160 21.07 3.90 9.61
CA GLU A 160 20.48 5.21 9.88
C GLU A 160 19.54 5.63 8.76
N ARG A 161 19.96 5.47 7.50
CA ARG A 161 19.15 5.83 6.33
C ARG A 161 17.93 4.90 6.18
N GLU A 162 18.07 3.59 6.44
CA GLU A 162 16.93 2.67 6.44
C GLU A 162 15.88 3.08 7.48
N GLN A 163 16.32 3.38 8.70
CA GLN A 163 15.43 3.84 9.77
C GLN A 163 14.76 5.17 9.40
N HIS A 164 15.52 6.12 8.84
CA HIS A 164 14.97 7.38 8.35
C HIS A 164 13.83 7.17 7.35
N TYR A 165 14.01 6.33 6.32
CA TYR A 165 12.94 6.05 5.35
C TYR A 165 11.82 5.21 5.94
N PHE A 166 12.10 4.31 6.88
CA PHE A 166 11.07 3.55 7.58
C PHE A 166 10.14 4.48 8.35
N ASP A 167 10.68 5.41 9.14
CA ASP A 167 9.90 6.37 9.94
C ASP A 167 9.13 7.35 9.06
N LEU A 168 9.75 7.77 7.95
CA LEU A 168 9.16 8.69 6.98
C LEU A 168 8.00 8.06 6.21
N LEU A 169 8.14 6.80 5.78
CA LEU A 169 7.22 6.15 4.84
C LEU A 169 6.23 5.18 5.48
N LYS A 170 6.54 4.63 6.65
CA LYS A 170 5.70 3.64 7.38
C LYS A 170 5.32 2.43 6.50
N PRO A 171 6.30 1.66 6.01
CA PRO A 171 6.08 0.54 5.08
C PRO A 171 5.20 -0.57 5.65
N SER A 172 4.19 -0.99 4.89
CA SER A 172 3.23 -2.04 5.26
C SER A 172 3.81 -3.45 5.37
N TYR A 173 4.94 -3.72 4.69
CA TYR A 173 5.55 -5.06 4.67
C TYR A 173 6.70 -5.24 5.67
N ASN A 174 7.17 -4.18 6.32
CA ASN A 174 8.13 -4.28 7.40
C ASN A 174 7.35 -4.37 8.72
N ILE A 175 6.88 -5.56 9.04
CA ILE A 175 6.25 -5.81 10.34
C ILE A 175 7.40 -5.94 11.35
N ALA A 176 7.50 -5.00 12.27
CA ALA A 176 8.43 -5.10 13.40
C ALA A 176 8.08 -6.36 14.22
N PHE A 177 9.09 -7.18 14.50
CA PHE A 177 9.02 -8.18 15.55
C PHE A 177 9.61 -7.58 16.83
#